data_AF-A0A971F8X1-F1
#
_entry.id   AF-A0A971F8X1-F1
#
_cell.length_a   1.000
_cell.length_b   1.000
_cell.length_c   1.000
_cell.angle_alpha   90.00
_cell.angle_beta   90.00
_cell.angle_gamma   90.00
#
_symmetry.space_group_name_H-M   'P 1'
#
loop_
_entity.id
_entity.type
_entity.pdbx_description
1 polymer ?
#
loop_
_entity_poly.entity_id
_entity_poly.type
_entity_poly.pdbx_seq_one_letter_code
_entity_poly.pdbx_strand_id
1 'polypeptide(L)'
;MSMSFDKAVYRHPARAQLVAHAESLVDGGVPVSAAVAAHLAECPRCAAELAAIRRSLEITASATAQDPNRDLAGAILREARSVRHALPADTRRRGPASLCWFLLRGLAYTSLTAALAVAVYSVALRETSAQTAGARTGRAAALAAAPAAAPLRIEDLRRKASDLARMAASLTRAAAAPKSPQERERLRALAGVSRDLDAALAALDRNPGCPRATELVRNQLGRQEQSLRDVFIERTL
;
A
#
# COMPACT_ATOMS: atom_id res chain seq x y z
N MET A 1 -16.57 20.19 -11.48
CA MET A 1 -17.17 19.55 -10.30
C MET A 1 -17.30 20.62 -9.21
N SER A 2 -18.45 21.29 -9.18
CA SER A 2 -18.80 22.33 -8.22
C SER A 2 -19.38 21.67 -6.97
N MET A 3 -18.63 21.67 -5.87
CA MET A 3 -19.16 21.28 -4.57
C MET A 3 -20.05 22.42 -4.04
N SER A 4 -21.35 22.15 -3.96
CA SER A 4 -22.32 23.03 -3.31
C SER A 4 -22.07 22.99 -1.80
N PHE A 5 -21.88 24.15 -1.19
CA PHE A 5 -21.75 24.29 0.26
C PHE A 5 -23.07 24.84 0.80
N ASP A 6 -23.85 23.96 1.44
CA ASP A 6 -25.04 24.33 2.18
C ASP A 6 -24.70 25.34 3.29
N LYS A 7 -25.46 26.44 3.30
CA LYS A 7 -25.45 27.46 4.36
C LYS A 7 -26.08 26.91 5.64
N ALA A 8 -25.50 27.31 6.77
CA ALA A 8 -26.06 27.31 8.13
C ALA A 8 -25.99 26.00 8.96
N VAL A 9 -24.78 25.67 9.41
CA VAL A 9 -24.44 25.46 10.83
C VAL A 9 -23.03 26.02 10.99
N TYR A 10 -22.71 26.73 12.08
CA TYR A 10 -21.37 27.26 12.41
C TYR A 10 -20.28 26.17 12.41
N ARG A 11 -19.88 25.68 11.24
CA ARG A 11 -18.75 24.79 11.08
C ARG A 11 -17.57 25.65 10.70
N HIS A 12 -16.72 25.89 11.70
CA HIS A 12 -15.38 26.38 11.44
C HIS A 12 -14.71 25.47 10.39
N PRO A 13 -13.92 26.03 9.47
CA PRO A 13 -13.13 25.25 8.52
C PRO A 13 -12.32 24.18 9.27
N ALA A 14 -12.23 22.99 8.67
CA ALA A 14 -11.37 21.96 9.24
C ALA A 14 -9.93 22.46 9.27
N ARG A 15 -9.15 22.07 10.29
CA ARG A 15 -7.73 22.48 10.41
C ARG A 15 -6.93 22.20 9.14
N ALA A 16 -7.19 21.09 8.45
CA ALA A 16 -6.55 20.77 7.18
C ALA A 16 -6.82 21.82 6.08
N GLN A 17 -8.03 22.42 6.05
CA GLN A 17 -8.37 23.48 5.11
C GLN A 17 -7.65 24.79 5.46
N LEU A 18 -7.50 25.11 6.75
CA LEU A 18 -6.71 26.26 7.20
C LEU A 18 -5.22 26.11 6.87
N VAL A 19 -4.67 24.90 7.01
CA VAL A 19 -3.28 24.59 6.62
C VAL A 19 -3.10 24.74 5.11
N ALA A 20 -3.96 24.11 4.30
CA ALA A 20 -3.88 24.24 2.84
C ALA A 20 -4.01 25.71 2.38
N HIS A 21 -4.86 26.49 3.05
CA HIS A 21 -4.99 27.91 2.79
C HIS A 21 -3.72 28.68 3.19
N ALA A 22 -3.10 28.37 4.33
CA ALA A 22 -1.84 28.97 4.75
C ALA A 22 -0.69 28.66 3.80
N GLU A 23 -0.58 27.40 3.35
CA GLU A 23 0.41 26.96 2.35
C GLU A 23 0.25 27.76 1.05
N SER A 24 -0.98 27.90 0.55
CA SER A 24 -1.25 28.69 -0.67
C SER A 24 -0.83 30.17 -0.55
N LEU A 25 -0.90 30.75 0.65
CA LEU A 25 -0.47 32.13 0.91
C LEU A 25 1.05 32.27 1.01
N VAL A 26 1.77 31.24 1.46
CA VAL A 26 3.23 31.24 1.59
C VAL A 26 3.89 30.94 0.23
N ASP A 27 3.35 29.99 -0.53
CA ASP A 27 3.93 29.54 -1.81
C ASP A 27 3.59 30.45 -2.99
N GLY A 28 2.62 31.37 -2.84
CA GLY A 28 2.33 32.45 -3.79
C GLY A 28 1.76 32.02 -5.15
N GLY A 29 1.37 30.75 -5.34
CA GLY A 29 0.99 30.22 -6.66
C GLY A 29 -0.26 29.34 -6.72
N VAL A 30 -0.93 29.07 -5.60
CA VAL A 30 -2.09 28.16 -5.57
C VAL A 30 -3.38 28.97 -5.39
N PRO A 31 -4.44 28.71 -6.18
CA PRO A 31 -5.71 29.41 -6.04
C PRO A 31 -6.31 29.15 -4.66
N VAL A 32 -6.62 30.25 -3.98
CA VAL A 32 -7.20 30.26 -2.64
C VAL A 32 -8.71 30.01 -2.72
N SER A 33 -9.25 29.16 -1.84
CA SER A 33 -10.70 28.93 -1.79
C SER A 33 -11.43 30.17 -1.27
N ALA A 34 -12.23 30.80 -2.15
CA ALA A 34 -12.98 32.02 -1.83
C ALA A 34 -13.91 31.87 -0.62
N ALA A 35 -14.48 30.67 -0.43
CA ALA A 35 -15.36 30.38 0.71
C ALA A 35 -14.61 30.42 2.06
N VAL A 36 -13.38 29.90 2.11
CA VAL A 36 -12.56 29.95 3.34
C VAL A 36 -12.07 31.38 3.57
N ALA A 37 -11.67 32.09 2.52
CA ALA A 37 -11.30 33.51 2.62
C ALA A 37 -12.45 34.37 3.19
N ALA A 38 -13.68 34.17 2.71
CA ALA A 38 -14.87 34.86 3.23
C ALA A 38 -15.12 34.54 4.71
N HIS A 39 -15.03 33.27 5.11
CA HIS A 39 -15.18 32.89 6.52
C HIS A 39 -14.10 33.51 7.42
N LEU A 40 -12.86 33.58 6.95
CA LEU A 40 -11.74 34.16 7.71
C LEU A 40 -11.91 35.68 7.92
N ALA A 41 -12.58 36.37 6.99
CA ALA A 41 -12.92 37.78 7.16
C ALA A 41 -13.98 38.00 8.26
N GLU A 42 -14.87 37.03 8.46
CA GLU A 42 -15.96 37.11 9.44
C GLU A 42 -15.59 36.51 10.82
N CYS A 43 -14.65 35.56 10.87
CA CYS A 43 -14.33 34.81 12.10
C CYS A 43 -12.91 35.10 12.62
N PRO A 44 -12.75 35.90 13.70
CA PRO A 44 -11.43 36.28 14.21
C PRO A 44 -10.65 35.10 14.82
N ARG A 45 -11.36 34.08 15.32
CA ARG A 45 -10.73 32.87 15.86
C ARG A 45 -10.00 32.07 14.78
N CYS A 46 -10.67 31.80 13.66
CA CYS A 46 -10.06 31.10 12.54
C CYS A 46 -8.95 31.94 11.88
N ALA A 47 -9.10 33.27 11.85
CA ALA A 47 -8.05 34.16 11.38
C ALA A 47 -6.79 34.09 12.27
N ALA A 48 -6.95 34.05 13.60
CA ALA A 48 -5.84 33.89 14.53
C ALA A 48 -5.14 32.53 14.38
N GLU A 49 -5.91 31.45 14.21
CA GLU A 49 -5.37 30.11 13.94
C GLU A 49 -4.58 30.08 12.62
N LEU A 50 -5.12 30.68 11.55
CA LEU A 50 -4.43 30.80 10.27
C LEU A 50 -3.12 31.59 10.41
N ALA A 51 -3.14 32.71 11.13
CA ALA A 51 -1.95 33.53 11.35
C ALA A 51 -0.86 32.76 12.11
N ALA A 52 -1.24 31.92 13.09
CA ALA A 52 -0.31 31.06 13.80
C ALA A 52 0.31 29.99 12.90
N ILE A 53 -0.51 29.32 12.07
CA ILE A 53 -0.04 28.34 11.07
C ILE A 53 0.91 29.02 10.08
N ARG A 54 0.50 30.15 9.51
CA ARG A 54 1.30 30.92 8.57
C ARG A 54 2.66 31.31 9.16
N ARG A 55 2.69 31.82 10.40
CA ARG A 55 3.96 32.14 11.07
C ARG A 55 4.86 30.91 11.22
N SER A 56 4.31 29.73 11.52
CA SER A 56 5.09 28.50 11.58
C SER A 56 5.67 28.11 10.21
N LEU A 57 4.89 28.27 9.14
CA LEU A 57 5.32 28.01 7.77
C LEU A 57 6.37 29.02 7.29
N GLU A 58 6.20 30.30 7.59
CA GLU A 58 7.18 31.35 7.32
C GLU A 58 8.48 31.10 8.09
N ILE A 59 8.43 30.63 9.34
CA ILE A 59 9.64 30.22 10.08
C ILE A 59 10.32 29.06 9.36
N THR A 60 9.58 28.03 8.92
CA THR A 60 10.20 26.92 8.17
C THR A 60 10.71 27.31 6.79
N ALA A 61 10.09 28.28 6.13
CA ALA A 61 10.54 28.81 4.84
C ALA A 61 11.76 29.74 4.99
N SER A 62 11.79 30.54 6.07
CA SER A 62 12.88 31.46 6.42
C SER A 62 14.06 30.77 7.08
N ALA A 63 13.85 29.58 7.67
CA ALA A 63 14.87 28.58 7.88
C ALA A 63 15.32 28.12 6.49
N THR A 64 16.08 29.01 5.85
CA THR A 64 16.72 28.85 4.55
C THR A 64 17.12 27.41 4.41
N ALA A 65 16.76 26.81 3.27
CA ALA A 65 17.46 25.66 2.74
C ALA A 65 18.94 25.97 2.89
N GLN A 66 19.58 25.47 3.96
CA GLN A 66 21.02 25.44 4.06
C GLN A 66 21.42 24.84 2.74
N ASP A 67 22.09 25.63 1.89
CA ASP A 67 22.54 25.18 0.58
C ASP A 67 23.25 23.85 0.88
N PRO A 68 22.64 22.70 0.50
CA PRO A 68 23.03 21.42 1.04
C PRO A 68 24.50 21.33 0.75
N ASN A 69 25.32 21.34 1.82
CA ASN A 69 26.74 21.63 1.74
C ASN A 69 27.26 20.98 0.46
N ARG A 70 27.75 21.77 -0.51
CA ARG A 70 28.03 21.28 -1.86
C ARG A 70 28.92 20.04 -1.81
N ASP A 71 29.72 19.93 -0.75
CA ASP A 71 30.54 18.76 -0.42
C ASP A 71 29.73 17.53 -0.02
N LEU A 72 28.64 17.70 0.74
CA LEU A 72 27.69 16.65 1.11
C LEU A 72 26.86 16.19 -0.10
N ALA A 73 26.35 17.11 -0.92
CA ALA A 73 25.66 16.74 -2.16
C ALA A 73 26.61 15.98 -3.11
N GLY A 74 27.86 16.45 -3.22
CA GLY A 74 28.92 15.76 -3.95
C GLY A 74 29.29 14.40 -3.36
N ALA A 75 29.32 14.27 -2.02
CA ALA A 75 29.56 12.99 -1.34
C ALA A 75 28.43 11.99 -1.60
N ILE A 76 27.17 12.42 -1.49
CA ILE A 76 26.00 11.58 -1.79
C ILE A 76 26.04 11.12 -3.26
N LEU A 77 26.36 12.02 -4.20
CA LEU A 77 26.44 11.65 -5.61
C LEU A 77 27.62 10.72 -5.90
N ARG A 78 28.77 10.90 -5.25
CA ARG A 78 29.91 9.98 -5.36
C ARG A 78 29.58 8.60 -4.81
N GLU A 79 28.90 8.53 -3.67
CA GLU A 79 28.48 7.27 -3.06
C GLU A 79 27.37 6.58 -3.88
N ALA A 80 26.41 7.34 -4.40
CA ALA A 80 25.40 6.81 -5.30
C ALA A 80 26.01 6.25 -6.60
N ARG A 81 27.10 6.86 -7.10
CA ARG A 81 27.87 6.32 -8.24
C ARG A 81 28.68 5.09 -7.84
N SER A 82 29.35 5.08 -6.68
CA SER A 82 30.13 3.93 -6.21
C SER A 82 29.23 2.70 -6.06
N VAL A 83 28.02 2.85 -5.51
CA VAL A 83 27.02 1.78 -5.44
C VAL A 83 26.59 1.29 -6.83
N ARG A 84 26.39 2.20 -7.80
CA ARG A 84 26.07 1.81 -9.19
C ARG A 84 27.20 1.08 -9.90
N HIS A 85 28.45 1.40 -9.57
CA HIS A 85 29.63 0.75 -10.15
C HIS A 85 30.02 -0.54 -9.41
N ALA A 86 29.70 -0.66 -8.12
CA ALA A 86 29.90 -1.87 -7.31
C ALA A 86 28.83 -2.93 -7.57
N LEU A 87 27.67 -2.56 -8.14
CA LEU A 87 26.74 -3.52 -8.71
C LEU A 87 27.45 -4.29 -9.83
N PRO A 88 27.63 -5.62 -9.70
CA PRO A 88 28.40 -6.39 -10.66
C PRO A 88 27.80 -6.21 -12.06
N ALA A 89 28.68 -5.94 -13.03
CA ALA A 89 28.35 -5.81 -14.45
C ALA A 89 27.73 -7.10 -15.05
N ASP A 90 27.56 -8.16 -14.27
CA ASP A 90 26.93 -9.43 -14.64
C ASP A 90 25.48 -9.31 -15.12
N THR A 91 24.77 -8.22 -14.79
CA THR A 91 23.44 -8.01 -15.36
C THR A 91 23.46 -7.52 -16.81
N ARG A 92 24.58 -6.97 -17.30
CA ARG A 92 24.71 -6.46 -18.69
C ARG A 92 25.17 -7.50 -19.71
N ARG A 93 25.63 -8.68 -19.28
CA ARG A 93 25.96 -9.82 -20.17
C ARG A 93 24.83 -10.84 -20.31
N ARG A 94 23.59 -10.44 -20.04
CA ARG A 94 22.43 -11.17 -20.52
C ARG A 94 22.33 -10.98 -22.04
N GLY A 95 23.03 -11.84 -22.78
CA GLY A 95 23.00 -11.88 -24.24
C GLY A 95 21.57 -12.09 -24.78
N PRO A 96 21.37 -12.04 -26.11
CA PRO A 96 20.05 -12.17 -26.74
C PRO A 96 19.27 -13.43 -26.32
N ALA A 97 19.96 -14.45 -25.80
CA ALA A 97 19.38 -15.65 -25.20
C ALA A 97 18.45 -15.34 -24.01
N SER A 98 18.73 -14.34 -23.16
CA SER A 98 17.84 -14.04 -22.03
C SER A 98 16.55 -13.37 -22.48
N LEU A 99 16.62 -12.54 -23.52
CA LEU A 99 15.46 -11.86 -24.11
C LEU A 99 14.54 -12.89 -24.75
N CYS A 100 15.13 -13.88 -25.44
CA CYS A 100 14.39 -15.04 -25.95
C CYS A 100 13.73 -15.85 -24.82
N TRP A 101 14.43 -16.06 -23.70
CA TRP A 101 13.86 -16.74 -22.53
C TRP A 101 12.68 -15.99 -21.89
N PHE A 102 12.77 -14.65 -21.79
CA PHE A 102 11.67 -13.83 -21.29
C PHE A 102 10.46 -13.84 -22.25
N LEU A 103 10.70 -13.83 -23.57
CA LEU A 103 9.64 -13.94 -24.58
C LEU A 103 8.96 -15.32 -24.55
N LEU A 104 9.75 -16.41 -24.45
CA LEU A 104 9.23 -17.77 -24.29
C LEU A 104 8.39 -17.92 -23.01
N ARG A 105 8.82 -17.32 -21.90
CA ARG A 105 8.02 -17.29 -20.67
C ARG A 105 6.72 -16.49 -20.87
N GLY A 106 6.78 -15.34 -21.54
CA GLY A 106 5.60 -14.54 -21.85
C GLY A 106 4.57 -15.29 -22.70
N LEU A 107 5.03 -16.02 -23.73
CA LEU A 107 4.20 -16.87 -24.57
C LEU A 107 3.59 -18.05 -23.80
N ALA A 108 4.35 -18.66 -22.89
CA ALA A 108 3.83 -19.73 -22.04
C ALA A 108 2.72 -19.23 -21.10
N TYR A 109 2.89 -18.06 -20.49
CA TYR A 109 1.85 -17.50 -19.61
C TYR A 109 0.59 -17.08 -20.38
N THR A 110 0.74 -16.45 -21.55
CA THR A 110 -0.41 -16.01 -22.36
C THR A 110 -1.18 -17.16 -22.98
N SER A 111 -0.50 -18.23 -23.41
CA SER A 111 -1.17 -19.44 -23.89
C SER A 111 -1.92 -20.18 -22.77
N LEU A 112 -1.34 -20.25 -21.56
CA LEU A 112 -2.00 -20.86 -20.41
C LEU A 112 -3.27 -20.09 -20.01
N THR A 113 -3.23 -18.75 -19.97
CA THR A 113 -4.41 -17.94 -19.63
C THR A 113 -5.48 -18.02 -20.71
N ALA A 114 -5.11 -18.05 -21.98
CA ALA A 114 -6.04 -18.23 -23.09
C ALA A 114 -6.73 -19.61 -23.03
N ALA A 115 -5.97 -20.69 -22.78
CA ALA A 115 -6.54 -22.04 -22.63
C ALA A 115 -7.51 -22.12 -21.44
N LEU A 116 -7.17 -21.47 -20.32
CA LEU A 116 -8.04 -21.43 -19.14
C LEU A 116 -9.32 -20.62 -19.40
N ALA A 117 -9.22 -19.51 -20.14
CA ALA A 117 -10.38 -18.74 -20.56
C ALA A 117 -11.31 -19.54 -21.50
N VAL A 118 -10.75 -20.27 -22.47
CA VAL A 118 -11.53 -21.16 -23.36
C VAL A 118 -12.21 -22.27 -22.56
N ALA A 119 -11.50 -22.90 -21.61
CA ALA A 119 -12.07 -23.94 -20.76
C ALA A 119 -13.25 -23.41 -19.94
N VAL A 120 -13.11 -22.26 -19.28
CA VAL A 120 -14.20 -21.63 -18.49
C VAL A 120 -15.37 -21.25 -19.39
N TYR A 121 -15.11 -20.67 -20.57
CA TYR A 121 -16.16 -20.28 -21.50
C TYR A 121 -16.92 -21.48 -22.08
N SER A 122 -16.22 -22.59 -22.34
CA SER A 122 -16.84 -23.84 -22.82
C SER A 122 -17.77 -24.49 -21.78
N VAL A 123 -17.45 -24.36 -20.49
CA VAL A 123 -18.31 -24.83 -19.39
C VAL A 123 -19.57 -23.95 -19.30
N ALA A 124 -19.41 -22.62 -19.37
CA ALA A 124 -20.55 -21.69 -19.36
C ALA A 124 -21.48 -21.89 -20.57
N LEU A 125 -20.93 -22.14 -21.76
CA LEU A 125 -21.72 -22.46 -22.96
C LEU A 125 -22.47 -23.79 -22.82
N ARG A 126 -21.87 -24.82 -22.22
CA ARG A 126 -22.56 -26.09 -21.95
C ARG A 126 -23.72 -25.92 -20.96
N GLU A 127 -23.55 -25.12 -19.91
CA GLU A 127 -24.61 -24.85 -18.94
C GLU A 127 -25.80 -24.11 -19.57
N THR A 128 -25.55 -23.10 -20.40
CA THR A 128 -26.63 -22.38 -21.10
C THR A 128 -27.40 -23.28 -22.07
N SER A 129 -26.72 -24.21 -22.76
CA SER A 129 -27.38 -25.19 -23.63
C SER A 129 -28.17 -26.27 -22.87
N ALA A 130 -27.70 -26.68 -21.70
CA ALA A 130 -28.40 -27.63 -20.83
C ALA A 130 -29.63 -26.98 -20.15
N GLN A 131 -29.59 -25.68 -19.86
CA GLN A 131 -30.71 -24.93 -19.29
C GLN A 131 -31.84 -24.66 -20.30
N THR A 132 -31.55 -24.54 -21.60
CA THR A 132 -32.61 -24.39 -22.61
C THR A 132 -33.33 -25.71 -22.91
N ALA A 133 -32.68 -26.86 -22.69
CA ALA A 133 -33.31 -28.18 -22.81
C ALA A 133 -34.00 -28.66 -21.51
N GLY A 134 -33.71 -28.03 -20.37
CA GLY A 134 -34.02 -28.53 -19.02
C GLY A 134 -35.07 -27.75 -18.22
N ALA A 135 -35.96 -26.98 -18.85
CA ALA A 135 -37.05 -26.28 -18.13
C ALA A 135 -38.17 -27.19 -17.58
N ARG A 136 -37.94 -28.51 -17.50
CA ARG A 136 -38.76 -29.46 -16.73
C ARG A 136 -37.86 -30.55 -16.17
N THR A 137 -37.30 -30.32 -14.99
CA THR A 137 -37.28 -31.26 -13.85
C THR A 137 -36.27 -30.73 -12.84
N GLY A 138 -36.75 -30.44 -11.64
CA GLY A 138 -35.88 -30.05 -10.54
C GLY A 138 -34.91 -31.17 -10.22
N ARG A 139 -33.61 -30.86 -10.26
CA ARG A 139 -32.62 -31.62 -9.52
C ARG A 139 -31.39 -30.76 -9.28
N ALA A 140 -31.28 -30.29 -8.04
CA ALA A 140 -30.06 -29.75 -7.49
C ALA A 140 -28.97 -30.81 -7.57
N ALA A 141 -27.97 -30.60 -8.42
CA ALA A 141 -26.75 -31.38 -8.45
C ALA A 141 -25.72 -30.68 -7.57
N ALA A 142 -25.43 -31.30 -6.43
CA ALA A 142 -24.37 -30.90 -5.52
C ALA A 142 -23.01 -31.05 -6.22
N LEU A 143 -22.40 -29.92 -6.58
CA LEU A 143 -20.98 -29.85 -6.89
C LEU A 143 -20.21 -30.09 -5.59
N ALA A 144 -19.29 -31.07 -5.64
CA ALA A 144 -18.39 -31.41 -4.56
C ALA A 144 -17.61 -30.17 -4.12
N ALA A 145 -18.00 -29.63 -2.97
CA ALA A 145 -17.23 -28.63 -2.27
C ALA A 145 -15.89 -29.26 -1.86
N ALA A 146 -14.79 -28.74 -2.40
CA ALA A 146 -13.50 -28.81 -1.72
C ALA A 146 -13.73 -28.44 -0.25
N PRO A 147 -13.05 -29.07 0.72
CA PRO A 147 -13.31 -28.82 2.14
C PRO A 147 -13.20 -27.33 2.38
N ALA A 148 -14.37 -26.69 2.52
CA ALA A 148 -14.47 -25.28 2.77
C ALA A 148 -13.84 -25.11 4.15
N ALA A 149 -12.58 -24.67 4.15
CA ALA A 149 -11.92 -24.20 5.36
C ALA A 149 -12.95 -23.29 6.03
N ALA A 150 -13.37 -23.69 7.24
CA ALA A 150 -14.46 -23.05 7.96
C ALA A 150 -14.30 -21.53 7.84
N PRO A 151 -15.39 -20.77 7.63
CA PRO A 151 -15.30 -19.33 7.43
C PRO A 151 -14.49 -18.74 8.59
N LEU A 152 -13.23 -18.40 8.28
CA LEU A 152 -12.29 -17.89 9.25
C LEU A 152 -12.88 -16.60 9.76
N ARG A 153 -13.14 -16.56 11.07
CA ARG A 153 -13.73 -15.40 11.69
C ARG A 153 -12.73 -14.26 11.64
N ILE A 154 -13.20 -13.02 11.54
CA ILE A 154 -12.32 -11.84 11.48
C ILE A 154 -11.41 -11.79 12.72
N GLU A 155 -11.91 -12.31 13.84
CA GLU A 155 -11.21 -12.52 15.10
C GLU A 155 -9.97 -13.41 14.94
N ASP A 156 -10.01 -14.43 14.09
CA ASP A 156 -8.89 -15.33 13.84
C ASP A 156 -7.77 -14.62 13.07
N LEU A 157 -8.14 -13.76 12.11
CA LEU A 157 -7.19 -12.94 11.36
C LEU A 157 -6.52 -11.91 12.26
N ARG A 158 -7.29 -11.27 13.15
CA ARG A 158 -6.77 -10.34 14.16
C ARG A 158 -5.83 -11.03 15.14
N ARG A 159 -6.19 -12.23 15.61
CA ARG A 159 -5.33 -13.03 16.50
C ARG A 159 -4.01 -13.34 15.80
N LYS A 160 -4.04 -13.86 14.57
CA LYS A 160 -2.83 -14.15 13.78
C LYS A 160 -1.98 -12.90 13.53
N ALA A 161 -2.60 -11.77 13.19
CA ALA A 161 -1.89 -10.51 13.01
C ALA A 161 -1.17 -10.08 14.30
N SER A 162 -1.84 -10.18 15.45
CA SER A 162 -1.24 -9.87 16.76
C SER A 162 -0.11 -10.83 17.14
N ASP A 163 -0.19 -12.10 16.75
CA ASP A 163 0.86 -13.10 17.00
C ASP A 163 2.11 -12.79 16.16
N LEU A 164 1.93 -12.48 14.88
CA LEU A 164 3.03 -12.06 14.00
C LEU A 164 3.66 -10.74 14.46
N ALA A 165 2.86 -9.78 14.92
CA ALA A 165 3.37 -8.53 15.50
C ALA A 165 4.23 -8.78 16.75
N ARG A 166 3.81 -9.71 17.62
CA ARG A 166 4.59 -10.12 18.79
C ARG A 166 5.90 -10.81 18.40
N MET A 167 5.88 -11.67 17.39
CA MET A 167 7.10 -12.30 16.84
C MET A 167 8.05 -11.28 16.20
N ALA A 168 7.53 -10.33 15.41
CA ALA A 168 8.33 -9.28 14.83
C ALA A 168 8.96 -8.39 15.91
N ALA A 169 8.20 -8.05 16.96
CA ALA A 169 8.68 -7.26 18.08
C ALA A 169 9.75 -7.99 18.92
N SER A 170 9.63 -9.31 19.11
CA SER A 170 10.66 -10.09 19.81
C SER A 170 11.94 -10.18 18.99
N LEU A 171 11.85 -10.39 17.67
CA LEU A 171 13.00 -10.34 16.78
C LEU A 171 13.67 -8.97 16.78
N THR A 172 12.90 -7.89 16.77
CA THR A 172 13.46 -6.53 16.77
C THR A 172 14.16 -6.22 18.10
N ARG A 173 13.56 -6.61 19.24
CA ARG A 173 14.16 -6.40 20.57
C ARG A 173 15.42 -7.23 20.82
N ALA A 174 15.47 -8.46 20.32
CA ALA A 174 16.66 -9.32 20.44
C ALA A 174 17.86 -8.80 19.63
N ALA A 175 17.64 -7.84 18.73
CA ALA A 175 18.66 -7.32 17.83
C ALA A 175 19.29 -6.04 18.39
N ALA A 176 20.38 -6.18 19.16
CA ALA A 176 21.15 -5.03 19.62
C ALA A 176 21.74 -4.22 18.44
N ALA A 177 22.08 -4.89 17.34
CA ALA A 177 22.39 -4.28 16.05
C ALA A 177 22.12 -5.30 14.93
N PRO A 178 21.57 -4.88 13.77
CA PRO A 178 21.43 -5.76 12.60
C PRO A 178 22.82 -6.23 12.13
N LYS A 179 23.00 -7.54 11.94
CA LYS A 179 24.27 -8.16 11.55
C LYS A 179 24.62 -7.83 10.10
N SER A 180 23.62 -7.70 9.22
CA SER A 180 23.82 -7.47 7.79
C SER A 180 22.99 -6.29 7.25
N PRO A 181 23.44 -5.62 6.17
CA PRO A 181 22.64 -4.60 5.50
C PRO A 181 21.35 -5.18 4.89
N GLN A 182 21.38 -6.44 4.46
CA GLN A 182 20.22 -7.15 3.94
C GLN A 182 19.15 -7.38 5.02
N GLU A 183 19.56 -7.71 6.23
CA GLU A 183 18.68 -7.83 7.39
C GLU A 183 18.01 -6.48 7.71
N ARG A 184 18.75 -5.36 7.63
CA ARG A 184 18.18 -4.01 7.80
C ARG A 184 17.09 -3.72 6.77
N GLU A 185 17.34 -4.07 5.51
CA GLU A 185 16.38 -3.85 4.44
C GLU A 185 15.11 -4.70 4.64
N ARG A 186 15.27 -5.97 5.02
CA ARG A 186 14.16 -6.87 5.36
C ARG A 186 13.34 -6.35 6.54
N LEU A 187 13.98 -5.86 7.60
CA LEU A 187 13.29 -5.27 8.75
C LEU A 187 12.52 -3.99 8.36
N ARG A 188 13.08 -3.14 7.49
CA ARG A 188 12.36 -1.98 6.95
C ARG A 188 11.16 -2.39 6.09
N ALA A 189 11.33 -3.41 5.25
CA ALA A 189 10.25 -3.95 4.43
C ALA A 189 9.12 -4.50 5.31
N LEU A 190 9.44 -5.26 6.36
CA LEU A 190 8.47 -5.75 7.34
C LEU A 190 7.69 -4.62 8.03
N ALA A 191 8.36 -3.53 8.41
CA ALA A 191 7.71 -2.34 8.99
C ALA A 191 6.83 -1.56 7.98
N GLY A 192 7.10 -1.68 6.68
CA GLY A 192 6.21 -1.18 5.63
C GLY A 192 4.93 -2.03 5.55
N VAL A 193 5.09 -3.34 5.43
CA VAL A 193 3.97 -4.28 5.28
C VAL A 193 3.05 -4.28 6.50
N SER A 194 3.57 -4.05 7.71
CA SER A 194 2.71 -3.96 8.91
C SER A 194 1.71 -2.80 8.83
N ARG A 195 2.11 -1.64 8.29
CA ARG A 195 1.20 -0.50 8.10
C ARG A 195 0.11 -0.81 7.07
N ASP A 196 0.47 -1.50 5.99
CA ASP A 196 -0.50 -1.91 4.97
C ASP A 196 -1.52 -2.93 5.52
N LEU A 197 -1.04 -3.83 6.39
CA LEU A 197 -1.89 -4.81 7.06
C LEU A 197 -2.87 -4.12 8.02
N ASP A 198 -2.42 -3.16 8.82
CA ASP A 198 -3.27 -2.39 9.73
C ASP A 198 -4.34 -1.61 8.94
N ALA A 199 -3.96 -1.00 7.81
CA ALA A 199 -4.88 -0.31 6.92
C ALA A 199 -5.91 -1.28 6.30
N ALA A 200 -5.48 -2.48 5.89
CA ALA A 200 -6.35 -3.50 5.34
C ALA A 200 -7.34 -4.03 6.40
N LEU A 201 -6.89 -4.24 7.64
CA LEU A 201 -7.76 -4.63 8.76
C LEU A 201 -8.77 -3.52 9.09
N ALA A 202 -8.35 -2.26 9.12
CA ALA A 202 -9.25 -1.12 9.33
C ALA A 202 -10.27 -0.94 8.17
N ALA A 203 -9.93 -1.36 6.95
CA ALA A 203 -10.86 -1.41 5.83
C ALA A 203 -11.85 -2.58 5.96
N LEU A 204 -11.38 -3.73 6.45
CA LEU A 204 -12.20 -4.90 6.75
C LEU A 204 -13.23 -4.61 7.85
N ASP A 205 -12.83 -3.86 8.87
CA ASP A 205 -13.69 -3.45 9.99
C ASP A 205 -14.85 -2.57 9.52
N ARG A 206 -14.61 -1.73 8.50
CA ARG A 206 -15.65 -0.90 7.90
C ARG A 206 -16.58 -1.69 6.97
N ASN A 207 -16.11 -2.82 6.44
CA ASN A 207 -16.85 -3.63 5.47
C ASN A 207 -16.70 -5.13 5.78
N PRO A 208 -17.30 -5.62 6.90
CA PRO A 208 -17.23 -7.02 7.27
C PRO A 208 -18.06 -7.84 6.26
N GLY A 209 -17.38 -8.56 5.38
CA GLY A 209 -18.03 -9.36 4.34
C GLY A 209 -17.44 -9.21 2.95
N CYS A 210 -16.43 -8.36 2.75
CA CYS A 210 -15.70 -8.33 1.47
C CYS A 210 -14.75 -9.55 1.34
N PRO A 211 -15.07 -10.58 0.53
CA PRO A 211 -14.27 -11.80 0.46
C PRO A 211 -12.86 -11.54 -0.09
N ARG A 212 -12.76 -10.58 -1.02
CA ARG A 212 -11.49 -10.16 -1.63
C ARG A 212 -10.54 -9.53 -0.61
N ALA A 213 -11.06 -8.73 0.31
CA ALA A 213 -10.26 -8.11 1.35
C ALA A 213 -9.76 -9.15 2.36
N THR A 214 -10.62 -10.11 2.73
CA THR A 214 -10.25 -11.25 3.58
C THR A 214 -9.13 -12.10 2.97
N GLU A 215 -9.22 -12.39 1.67
CA GLU A 215 -8.20 -13.15 0.94
C GLU A 215 -6.87 -12.39 0.86
N LEU A 216 -6.92 -11.08 0.60
CA LEU A 216 -5.73 -10.22 0.55
C LEU A 216 -4.99 -10.22 1.89
N VAL A 217 -5.72 -10.01 3.00
CA VAL A 217 -5.15 -10.05 4.36
C VAL A 217 -4.55 -11.44 4.64
N ARG A 218 -5.23 -12.52 4.28
CA ARG A 218 -4.70 -13.89 4.46
C ARG A 218 -3.39 -14.10 3.71
N ASN A 219 -3.32 -13.68 2.45
CA ASN A 219 -2.13 -13.81 1.62
C ASN A 219 -0.98 -12.95 2.18
N GLN A 220 -1.26 -11.76 2.69
CA GLN A 220 -0.25 -10.92 3.33
C GLN A 220 0.29 -11.52 4.63
N LEU A 221 -0.58 -12.04 5.50
CA LEU A 221 -0.18 -12.71 6.74
C LEU A 221 0.73 -13.91 6.44
N GLY A 222 0.39 -14.73 5.43
CA GLY A 222 1.23 -15.86 5.02
C GLY A 222 2.62 -15.44 4.54
N ARG A 223 2.73 -14.35 3.77
CA ARG A 223 4.03 -13.80 3.33
C ARG A 223 4.83 -13.23 4.50
N GLN A 224 4.18 -12.55 5.44
CA GLN A 224 4.86 -12.03 6.64
C GLN A 224 5.40 -13.16 7.50
N GLU A 225 4.63 -14.22 7.71
CA GLU A 225 5.08 -15.38 8.46
C GLU A 225 6.33 -15.99 7.83
N GLN A 226 6.31 -16.22 6.51
CA GLN A 226 7.48 -16.76 5.80
C GLN A 226 8.69 -15.82 5.91
N SER A 227 8.50 -14.52 5.73
CA SER A 227 9.60 -13.54 5.84
C SER A 227 10.19 -13.47 7.25
N LEU A 228 9.38 -13.61 8.30
CA LEU A 228 9.87 -13.67 9.68
C LEU A 228 10.64 -14.96 9.95
N ARG A 229 10.19 -16.09 9.40
CA ARG A 229 10.92 -17.37 9.45
C ARG A 229 12.28 -17.25 8.77
N ASP A 230 12.33 -16.63 7.60
CA ASP A 230 13.58 -16.45 6.85
C ASP A 230 14.59 -15.59 7.64
N VAL A 231 14.13 -14.50 8.28
CA VAL A 231 14.97 -13.65 9.16
C VAL A 231 15.43 -14.42 10.40
N PHE A 232 14.57 -15.27 10.96
CA PHE A 232 14.95 -16.10 12.11
C PHE A 232 16.04 -17.11 11.73
N ILE A 233 15.87 -17.82 10.61
CA ILE A 233 16.85 -18.80 10.10
C ILE A 233 18.20 -18.13 9.84
N GLU A 234 18.21 -16.97 9.17
CA GLU A 234 19.42 -16.20 8.87
C GLU A 234 20.16 -15.73 10.14
N ARG A 235 19.47 -15.61 11.28
CA ARG A 235 20.10 -15.25 12.56
C ARG A 235 20.65 -16.42 13.34
N THR A 236 20.02 -17.59 13.21
CA THR A 236 20.38 -18.81 13.94
C THR A 236 21.51 -19.59 13.29
N LEU A 237 21.67 -19.46 11.96
CA LEU A 237 22.80 -19.99 11.20
C LEU A 237 23.98 -19.02 11.24
#